data_AF-A0A537YT27-F1
#
_entry.id   AF-A0A537YT27-F1
#
_cell.length_a   1.000
_cell.length_b   1.000
_cell.length_c   1.000
_cell.angle_alpha   90.00
_cell.angle_beta   90.00
_cell.angle_gamma   90.00
#
_symmetry.space_group_name_H-M   'P 1'
#
loop_
_entity.id
_entity.type
_entity.pdbx_description
1 polymer ?
#
loop_
_entity_poly.entity_id
_entity_poly.type
_entity_poly.pdbx_seq_one_letter_code
_entity_poly.pdbx_strand_id
1 'polypeptide(L)'
;MGRDLAIDLGTANTIVYRQGEGIVFDEPTVVALHASVGSVVAIGEAAWDLIGGDSGNVVAVRPLREGTVTEFEMTQRYLGSVLRRVTPGRFPKPRVLICIPSESSKVEKRAVVEAVTSSGGKQVTLVEEALAAAIGAGLPIHEPIGHLIVDIGGARSEMAVVSMGGVVSGHGVPFGGFDLDAAIQEHLRSACGVAIGEKAAEEIKIAIGSAFPSARGRAALVIGRELSTGNTVEVRIDEDEVRQAMAEPVRHIVDGARRTLADAPPELTHDVLETGMFLTGGGSLLKGLDQLLAQECEVPVHVAEKPLETVAIIVGFDPGNGDLGIAVASKFPCVGAVVPWAKAGVGAVATQAWANTDFGPDGLRLMAGGMPAGPALDAVLEGDEGREERQAGFVDASGEAATFTGSGCVEWAGGVSGEHFAAQGNILAGEGVVDAMAGAFTSGEGELCDRLLAAVLAGDAAGGDRRGKQSAALLVLRDRGGYEGRNDRYIDLRVDDHPDAPAELARLFTVWDDTMLSRNDPALEATEELVGELQRRLAKVGRYDGPVNGELDEPTRLALADWAGWYNLEGRLREDRLVSLHLMTELRDITPDVS
;
A
#
# COMPACT_ATOMS: atom_id res chain seq x y z
N MET A 1 0.43 22.27 -14.21
CA MET A 1 1.03 21.80 -12.95
C MET A 1 2.37 21.18 -13.25
N GLY A 2 3.43 21.57 -12.56
CA GLY A 2 4.70 20.84 -12.62
C GLY A 2 4.49 19.45 -11.99
N ARG A 3 4.96 18.40 -12.65
CA ARG A 3 4.87 17.02 -12.13
C ARG A 3 6.10 16.81 -11.25
N ASP A 4 5.90 16.87 -9.94
CA ASP A 4 6.96 16.65 -8.97
C ASP A 4 7.24 15.14 -8.90
N LEU A 5 8.52 14.79 -8.87
CA LEU A 5 9.01 13.41 -8.84
C LEU A 5 9.67 13.14 -7.49
N ALA A 6 9.49 11.93 -6.97
CA ALA A 6 10.36 11.36 -5.95
C ALA A 6 11.16 10.22 -6.57
N ILE A 7 12.47 10.18 -6.33
CA ILE A 7 13.37 9.17 -6.86
C ILE A 7 14.04 8.47 -5.70
N ASP A 8 13.87 7.16 -5.61
CA ASP A 8 14.79 6.30 -4.88
C ASP A 8 15.83 5.79 -5.86
N LEU A 9 17.07 6.25 -5.70
CA LEU A 9 18.19 5.90 -6.56
C LEU A 9 19.00 4.79 -5.87
N GLY A 10 18.38 3.63 -5.74
CA GLY A 10 18.99 2.46 -5.14
C GLY A 10 20.09 1.84 -6.01
N THR A 11 20.98 1.09 -5.37
CA THR A 11 22.08 0.37 -6.06
C THR A 11 21.61 -0.84 -6.86
N ALA A 12 20.53 -1.47 -6.39
CA ALA A 12 19.87 -2.58 -7.06
C ALA A 12 18.82 -2.11 -8.06
N ASN A 13 17.86 -1.31 -7.58
CA ASN A 13 16.73 -0.82 -8.34
C ASN A 13 16.60 0.69 -8.20
N THR A 14 16.04 1.32 -9.21
CA THR A 14 15.64 2.73 -9.16
C THR A 14 14.13 2.79 -9.23
N ILE A 15 13.53 3.47 -8.26
CA ILE A 15 12.09 3.68 -8.20
C ILE A 15 11.83 5.17 -8.43
N VAL A 16 10.89 5.50 -9.32
CA VAL A 16 10.42 6.87 -9.52
C VAL A 16 8.93 6.93 -9.25
N TYR A 17 8.57 7.70 -8.24
CA TYR A 17 7.19 8.07 -7.95
C TYR A 17 6.89 9.44 -8.57
N ARG A 18 5.68 9.58 -9.11
CA ARG A 18 5.15 10.85 -9.60
C ARG A 18 3.92 11.23 -8.79
N GLN A 19 3.91 12.46 -8.30
CA GLN A 19 2.78 13.01 -7.55
C GLN A 19 1.47 12.88 -8.35
N GLY A 20 0.51 12.17 -7.77
CA GLY A 20 -0.83 11.94 -8.34
C GLY A 20 -0.93 10.83 -9.39
N GLU A 21 0.19 10.19 -9.76
CA GLU A 21 0.20 9.06 -10.71
C GLU A 21 0.78 7.77 -10.10
N GLY A 22 1.47 7.83 -8.95
CA GLY A 22 2.05 6.64 -8.32
C GLY A 22 3.46 6.33 -8.79
N ILE A 23 3.89 5.07 -8.66
CA ILE A 23 5.17 4.60 -9.19
C ILE A 23 5.07 4.54 -10.72
N VAL A 24 5.98 5.23 -11.41
CA VAL A 24 6.01 5.35 -12.87
C VAL A 24 7.28 4.75 -13.49
N PHE A 25 8.21 4.29 -12.66
CA PHE A 25 9.42 3.57 -13.03
C PHE A 25 9.87 2.75 -11.83
N ASP A 26 10.12 1.47 -12.03
CA ASP A 26 10.67 0.56 -11.04
C ASP A 26 11.45 -0.50 -11.82
N GLU A 27 12.75 -0.27 -12.00
CA GLU A 27 13.61 -1.13 -12.82
C GLU A 27 15.02 -1.21 -12.23
N PRO A 28 15.81 -2.24 -12.58
CA PRO A 28 17.20 -2.38 -12.16
C PRO A 28 18.05 -1.13 -12.43
N THR A 29 18.87 -0.74 -11.47
CA THR A 29 19.84 0.36 -11.61
C THR A 29 21.04 -0.08 -12.44
N VAL A 30 20.79 -0.23 -13.74
CA VAL A 30 21.74 -0.79 -14.71
C VAL A 30 21.67 0.03 -15.99
N VAL A 31 22.85 0.26 -16.58
CA VAL A 31 22.98 0.93 -17.87
C VAL A 31 23.86 0.09 -18.80
N ALA A 32 23.38 -0.15 -20.01
CA ALA A 32 24.13 -0.78 -21.08
C ALA A 32 24.74 0.30 -21.97
N LEU A 33 26.06 0.26 -22.16
CA LEU A 33 26.82 1.24 -22.92
C LEU A 33 27.49 0.59 -24.12
N HIS A 34 27.54 1.30 -25.25
CA HIS A 34 28.36 0.88 -26.38
C HIS A 34 29.85 1.11 -26.05
N ALA A 35 30.66 0.05 -25.95
CA ALA A 35 32.04 0.04 -25.46
C ALA A 35 32.96 1.08 -26.14
N SER A 36 32.77 1.33 -27.44
CA SER A 36 33.62 2.27 -28.19
C SER A 36 33.18 3.74 -28.16
N VAL A 37 31.88 4.02 -27.94
CA VAL A 37 31.30 5.38 -28.05
C VAL A 37 30.80 5.88 -26.68
N GLY A 38 30.58 4.98 -25.73
CA GLY A 38 30.01 5.26 -24.42
C GLY A 38 28.54 5.66 -24.45
N SER A 39 27.87 5.66 -25.60
CA SER A 39 26.45 6.01 -25.68
C SER A 39 25.59 4.97 -24.97
N VAL A 40 24.54 5.44 -24.28
CA VAL A 40 23.54 4.57 -23.65
C VAL A 40 22.77 3.82 -24.72
N VAL A 41 22.79 2.49 -24.62
CA VAL A 41 22.05 1.55 -25.49
C VAL A 41 20.73 1.18 -24.84
N ALA A 42 20.76 0.85 -23.54
CA ALA A 42 19.58 0.51 -22.75
C ALA A 42 19.80 0.89 -21.27
N ILE A 43 18.71 0.96 -20.51
CA ILE A 43 18.69 1.07 -19.05
C ILE A 43 17.67 0.08 -18.48
N GLY A 44 17.72 -0.19 -17.18
CA GLY A 44 16.71 -1.01 -16.52
C GLY A 44 16.79 -2.47 -16.90
N GLU A 45 15.64 -3.11 -17.04
CA GLU A 45 15.51 -4.54 -17.37
C GLU A 45 16.26 -4.91 -18.65
N ALA A 46 16.10 -4.12 -19.70
CA ALA A 46 16.79 -4.37 -20.97
C ALA A 46 18.32 -4.29 -20.86
N ALA A 47 18.85 -3.55 -19.88
CA ALA A 47 20.27 -3.53 -19.58
C ALA A 47 20.68 -4.65 -18.62
N TRP A 48 19.81 -5.04 -17.69
CA TRP A 48 20.00 -6.16 -16.78
C TRP A 48 20.09 -7.50 -17.51
N ASP A 49 19.29 -7.71 -18.57
CA ASP A 49 19.36 -8.89 -19.44
C ASP A 49 20.74 -9.07 -20.09
N LEU A 50 21.48 -7.97 -20.26
CA LEU A 50 22.81 -7.96 -20.84
C LEU A 50 23.93 -8.13 -19.80
N ILE A 51 23.63 -8.10 -18.49
CA ILE A 51 24.63 -8.34 -17.44
C ILE A 51 25.12 -9.79 -17.49
N GLY A 52 26.45 -9.95 -17.49
CA GLY A 52 27.13 -11.25 -17.53
C GLY A 52 27.14 -11.92 -18.91
N GLY A 53 26.51 -11.33 -19.93
CA GLY A 53 26.53 -11.80 -21.32
C GLY A 53 27.63 -11.16 -22.15
N ASP A 54 28.24 -11.93 -23.06
CA ASP A 54 29.23 -11.43 -24.02
C ASP A 54 28.52 -11.00 -25.31
N SER A 55 28.06 -9.74 -25.36
CA SER A 55 27.37 -9.16 -26.54
C SER A 55 28.31 -8.28 -27.38
N GLY A 56 29.59 -8.66 -27.46
CA GLY A 56 30.59 -8.00 -28.30
C GLY A 56 30.93 -6.58 -27.83
N ASN A 57 30.26 -5.56 -28.39
CA ASN A 57 30.56 -4.14 -28.17
C ASN A 57 29.63 -3.45 -27.14
N VAL A 58 28.79 -4.18 -26.40
CA VAL A 58 27.91 -3.60 -25.38
C VAL A 58 28.32 -4.11 -24.00
N VAL A 59 28.46 -3.18 -23.05
CA VAL A 59 28.85 -3.48 -21.67
C VAL A 59 27.78 -2.95 -20.74
N ALA A 60 27.17 -3.84 -19.97
CA ALA A 60 26.21 -3.48 -18.92
C ALA A 60 26.93 -3.28 -17.58
N VAL A 61 26.62 -2.17 -16.92
CA VAL A 61 27.26 -1.74 -15.67
C VAL A 61 26.25 -1.09 -14.74
N ARG A 62 26.50 -1.18 -13.43
CA ARG A 62 25.76 -0.43 -12.41
C ARG A 62 26.39 0.97 -12.25
N PRO A 63 25.62 2.07 -12.34
CA PRO A 63 26.14 3.43 -12.22
C PRO A 63 26.50 3.83 -10.78
N LEU A 64 25.97 3.12 -9.78
CA LEU A 64 26.22 3.37 -8.36
C LEU A 64 27.11 2.28 -7.78
N ARG A 65 27.98 2.66 -6.84
CA ARG A 65 28.76 1.71 -6.02
C ARG A 65 28.60 2.09 -4.55
N GLU A 66 28.34 1.11 -3.68
CA GLU A 66 28.16 1.32 -2.22
C GLU A 66 27.10 2.40 -1.88
N GLY A 67 26.11 2.62 -2.76
CA GLY A 67 25.08 3.65 -2.61
C GLY A 67 25.55 5.08 -2.89
N THR A 68 26.74 5.24 -3.47
CA THR A 68 27.34 6.55 -3.76
C THR A 68 27.56 6.76 -5.25
N VAL A 69 27.47 8.03 -5.67
CA VAL A 69 27.74 8.46 -7.05
C VAL A 69 29.25 8.57 -7.23
N THR A 70 29.92 7.44 -7.51
CA THR A 70 31.37 7.40 -7.76
C THR A 70 31.69 7.71 -9.23
N GLU A 71 30.85 7.26 -10.17
CA GLU A 71 31.01 7.47 -11.61
C GLU A 71 30.00 8.51 -12.12
N PHE A 72 30.27 9.79 -11.83
CA PHE A 72 29.33 10.91 -12.08
C PHE A 72 28.74 10.93 -13.50
N GLU A 73 29.59 10.78 -14.54
CA GLU A 73 29.14 10.84 -15.92
C GLU A 73 28.20 9.68 -16.28
N MET A 74 28.46 8.49 -15.73
CA MET A 74 27.62 7.31 -15.92
C MET A 74 26.26 7.48 -15.23
N THR A 75 26.27 7.93 -13.97
CA THR A 75 25.04 8.22 -13.21
C THR A 75 24.21 9.31 -13.88
N GLN A 76 24.83 10.36 -14.41
CA GLN A 76 24.14 11.40 -15.16
C GLN A 76 23.50 10.85 -16.45
N ARG A 77 24.20 9.98 -17.19
CA ARG A 77 23.65 9.35 -18.40
C ARG A 77 22.47 8.44 -18.08
N TYR A 78 22.58 7.66 -17.00
CA TYR A 78 21.51 6.81 -16.49
C TYR A 78 20.29 7.64 -16.06
N LEU A 79 20.45 8.57 -15.11
CA LEU A 79 19.39 9.45 -14.63
C LEU A 79 18.77 10.28 -15.75
N GLY A 80 19.57 10.77 -16.70
CA GLY A 80 19.06 11.47 -17.87
C GLY A 80 18.15 10.59 -18.72
N SER A 81 18.43 9.29 -18.82
CA SER A 81 17.60 8.33 -19.55
C SER A 81 16.32 8.00 -18.79
N VAL A 82 16.40 7.79 -17.47
CA VAL A 82 15.25 7.63 -16.58
C VAL A 82 14.33 8.84 -16.66
N LEU A 83 14.85 10.05 -16.45
CA LEU A 83 14.07 11.30 -16.49
C LEU A 83 13.41 11.55 -17.84
N ARG A 84 14.08 11.23 -18.97
CA ARG A 84 13.49 11.32 -20.31
C ARG A 84 12.35 10.33 -20.51
N ARG A 85 12.47 9.10 -19.98
CA ARG A 85 11.45 8.06 -20.08
C ARG A 85 10.21 8.42 -19.27
N VAL A 86 10.40 8.90 -18.04
CA VAL A 86 9.27 9.29 -17.19
C VAL A 86 8.72 10.67 -17.57
N THR A 87 9.52 11.57 -18.15
CA THR A 87 9.07 12.93 -18.53
C THR A 87 9.14 13.17 -20.04
N PRO A 88 8.35 12.46 -20.88
CA PRO A 88 8.51 12.50 -22.33
C PRO A 88 7.98 13.79 -22.96
N GLY A 89 8.78 14.48 -23.78
CA GLY A 89 8.31 15.60 -24.63
C GLY A 89 8.78 17.00 -24.20
N ARG A 90 8.00 18.05 -24.54
CA ARG A 90 8.29 19.48 -24.26
C ARG A 90 7.90 19.92 -22.83
N PHE A 91 7.85 19.00 -21.89
CA PHE A 91 7.45 19.31 -20.53
C PHE A 91 8.49 20.17 -19.81
N PRO A 92 8.06 21.04 -18.87
CA PRO A 92 8.99 21.76 -18.02
C PRO A 92 9.75 20.77 -17.13
N LYS A 93 11.01 21.11 -16.83
CA LYS A 93 11.86 20.34 -15.91
C LYS A 93 11.17 20.11 -14.56
N PRO A 94 11.10 18.86 -14.05
CA PRO A 94 10.40 18.54 -12.80
C PRO A 94 11.16 19.03 -11.56
N ARG A 95 10.44 19.21 -10.45
CA ARG A 95 11.06 19.22 -9.12
C ARG A 95 11.27 17.77 -8.70
N VAL A 96 12.40 17.50 -8.04
CA VAL A 96 12.81 16.14 -7.69
C VAL A 96 13.11 16.09 -6.20
N LEU A 97 12.39 15.25 -5.48
CA LEU A 97 12.81 14.72 -4.19
C LEU A 97 13.66 13.47 -4.45
N ILE A 98 14.82 13.31 -3.83
CA ILE A 98 15.67 12.13 -4.02
C ILE A 98 16.21 11.62 -2.69
N CYS A 99 16.10 10.30 -2.48
CA CYS A 99 16.64 9.64 -1.30
C CYS A 99 18.16 9.69 -1.29
N ILE A 100 18.74 9.85 -0.11
CA ILE A 100 20.17 9.77 0.09
C ILE A 100 20.48 9.10 1.44
N PRO A 101 21.54 8.29 1.53
CA PRO A 101 21.89 7.66 2.80
C PRO A 101 22.13 8.69 3.92
N SER A 102 21.76 8.32 5.15
CA SER A 102 21.70 9.25 6.29
C SER A 102 23.07 9.87 6.58
N GLU A 103 24.13 9.07 6.49
CA GLU A 103 25.51 9.46 6.78
C GLU A 103 26.28 10.06 5.57
N SER A 104 25.58 10.42 4.50
CA SER A 104 26.23 10.95 3.29
C SER A 104 26.97 12.27 3.57
N SER A 105 28.22 12.32 3.12
CA SER A 105 29.08 13.49 3.18
C SER A 105 28.53 14.66 2.35
N LYS A 106 29.01 15.87 2.62
CA LYS A 106 28.63 17.06 1.82
C LYS A 106 29.02 16.92 0.34
N VAL A 107 30.06 16.14 0.03
CA VAL A 107 30.52 15.91 -1.34
C VAL A 107 29.55 14.98 -2.07
N GLU A 108 29.11 13.89 -1.44
CA GLU A 108 28.13 12.96 -2.00
C GLU A 108 26.76 13.63 -2.18
N LYS A 109 26.28 14.37 -1.16
CA LYS A 109 25.06 15.17 -1.24
C LYS A 109 25.09 16.11 -2.45
N ARG A 110 26.22 16.79 -2.68
CA ARG A 110 26.40 17.68 -3.82
C ARG A 110 26.46 16.92 -5.16
N ALA A 111 27.15 15.78 -5.21
CA ALA A 111 27.25 14.96 -6.41
C ALA A 111 25.88 14.46 -6.89
N VAL A 112 25.01 14.02 -5.96
CA VAL A 112 23.63 13.60 -6.27
C VAL A 112 22.81 14.77 -6.82
N VAL A 113 22.83 15.93 -6.16
CA VAL A 113 22.13 17.13 -6.62
C VAL A 113 22.60 17.56 -8.02
N GLU A 114 23.91 17.53 -8.25
CA GLU A 114 24.51 17.91 -9.53
C GLU A 114 24.15 16.91 -10.64
N ALA A 115 24.13 15.61 -10.34
CA ALA A 115 23.76 14.56 -11.30
C ALA A 115 22.30 14.70 -11.72
N VAL A 116 21.37 14.88 -10.77
CA VAL A 116 19.94 15.07 -11.06
C VAL A 116 19.68 16.37 -11.81
N THR A 117 20.31 17.47 -11.40
CA THR A 117 20.15 18.78 -12.04
C THR A 117 20.64 18.76 -13.49
N SER A 118 21.82 18.16 -13.71
CA SER A 118 22.42 18.01 -15.04
C SER A 118 21.63 17.04 -15.94
N SER A 119 20.88 16.11 -15.33
CA SER A 119 20.01 15.16 -16.03
C SER A 119 18.64 15.72 -16.41
N GLY A 120 18.27 16.90 -15.91
CA GLY A 120 17.01 17.56 -16.27
C GLY A 120 16.13 17.98 -15.09
N GLY A 121 16.53 17.76 -13.85
CA GLY A 121 15.83 18.28 -12.66
C GLY A 121 15.93 19.80 -12.54
N LYS A 122 14.87 20.45 -12.03
CA LYS A 122 14.82 21.91 -11.81
C LYS A 122 15.19 22.31 -10.38
N GLN A 123 14.60 21.64 -9.39
CA GLN A 123 14.85 21.86 -7.97
C GLN A 123 14.98 20.48 -7.34
N VAL A 124 16.14 20.21 -6.74
CA VAL A 124 16.45 18.92 -6.12
C VAL A 124 16.43 19.09 -4.61
N THR A 125 15.58 18.32 -3.95
CA THR A 125 15.50 18.22 -2.50
C THR A 125 15.98 16.83 -2.09
N LEU A 126 16.83 16.75 -1.08
CA LEU A 126 17.30 15.49 -0.54
C LEU A 126 16.42 15.07 0.64
N VAL A 127 16.19 13.78 0.81
CA VAL A 127 15.58 13.17 1.99
C VAL A 127 16.45 12.00 2.45
N GLU A 128 16.62 11.84 3.75
CA GLU A 128 17.30 10.68 4.31
C GLU A 128 16.57 9.38 3.93
N GLU A 129 17.31 8.40 3.41
CA GLU A 129 16.80 7.09 2.99
C GLU A 129 16.07 6.38 4.13
N ALA A 130 16.66 6.34 5.33
CA ALA A 130 16.02 5.73 6.50
C ALA A 130 14.72 6.44 6.90
N LEU A 131 14.62 7.76 6.73
CA LEU A 131 13.39 8.50 6.99
C LEU A 131 12.32 8.18 5.94
N ALA A 132 12.71 8.15 4.66
CA ALA A 132 11.81 7.77 3.57
C ALA A 132 11.32 6.33 3.73
N ALA A 133 12.20 5.42 4.14
CA ALA A 133 11.91 4.03 4.41
C ALA A 133 10.95 3.87 5.60
N ALA A 134 11.15 4.62 6.68
CA ALA A 134 10.23 4.64 7.82
C ALA A 134 8.82 5.16 7.45
N ILE A 135 8.74 6.21 6.61
CA ILE A 135 7.47 6.70 6.06
C ILE A 135 6.82 5.62 5.18
N GLY A 136 7.60 4.98 4.31
CA GLY A 136 7.13 3.91 3.43
C GLY A 136 6.64 2.68 4.18
N ALA A 137 7.23 2.38 5.33
CA ALA A 137 6.82 1.31 6.24
C ALA A 137 5.60 1.68 7.11
N GLY A 138 5.04 2.89 6.97
CA GLY A 138 3.86 3.33 7.72
C GLY A 138 4.14 3.66 9.20
N LEU A 139 5.40 3.93 9.56
CA LEU A 139 5.74 4.27 10.94
C LEU A 139 5.24 5.68 11.30
N PRO A 140 4.72 5.90 12.53
CA PRO A 140 4.23 7.20 12.97
C PRO A 140 5.40 8.13 13.33
N ILE A 141 6.25 8.44 12.36
CA ILE A 141 7.53 9.14 12.54
C ILE A 141 7.41 10.53 13.17
N HIS A 142 6.21 11.12 13.17
CA HIS A 142 5.93 12.46 13.68
C HIS A 142 5.65 12.46 15.20
N GLU A 143 5.47 11.29 15.80
CA GLU A 143 5.23 11.13 17.23
C GLU A 143 6.53 11.24 18.04
N PRO A 144 6.44 11.62 19.33
CA PRO A 144 7.57 11.66 20.25
C PRO A 144 7.94 10.26 20.77
N ILE A 145 7.85 9.25 19.91
CA ILE A 145 8.16 7.84 20.18
C ILE A 145 9.27 7.41 19.23
N GLY A 146 10.26 6.67 19.74
CA GLY A 146 11.36 6.14 18.94
C GLY A 146 10.99 4.87 18.18
N HIS A 147 11.24 4.85 16.87
CA HIS A 147 11.16 3.64 16.04
C HIS A 147 12.51 3.33 15.42
N LEU A 148 12.98 2.09 15.51
CA LEU A 148 14.20 1.65 14.82
C LEU A 148 13.83 1.05 13.47
N ILE A 149 14.22 1.70 12.38
CA ILE A 149 14.10 1.19 11.01
C ILE A 149 15.45 0.62 10.55
N VAL A 150 15.44 -0.50 9.84
CA VAL A 150 16.60 -1.17 9.25
C VAL A 150 16.27 -1.50 7.80
N ASP A 151 16.77 -0.68 6.87
CA ASP A 151 16.64 -0.87 5.43
C ASP A 151 17.84 -1.63 4.88
N ILE A 152 17.60 -2.77 4.24
CA ILE A 152 18.65 -3.65 3.70
C ILE A 152 18.54 -3.64 2.18
N GLY A 153 19.34 -2.77 1.56
CA GLY A 153 19.41 -2.62 0.11
C GLY A 153 20.38 -3.59 -0.56
N GLY A 154 20.69 -3.31 -1.83
CA GLY A 154 21.63 -4.10 -2.63
C GLY A 154 23.07 -4.01 -2.13
N ALA A 155 23.66 -2.81 -2.08
CA ALA A 155 25.07 -2.63 -1.72
C ALA A 155 25.30 -2.10 -0.28
N ARG A 156 24.24 -1.76 0.44
CA ARG A 156 24.33 -1.16 1.78
C ARG A 156 23.09 -1.48 2.58
N SER A 157 23.22 -1.39 3.90
CA SER A 157 22.10 -1.38 4.82
C SER A 157 22.14 -0.10 5.65
N GLU A 158 21.00 0.56 5.79
CA GLU A 158 20.82 1.78 6.58
C GLU A 158 19.96 1.45 7.80
N MET A 159 20.40 1.89 8.98
CA MET A 159 19.65 1.75 10.21
C MET A 159 19.46 3.12 10.85
N ALA A 160 18.29 3.41 11.39
CA ALA A 160 18.04 4.65 12.10
C ALA A 160 16.99 4.52 13.19
N VAL A 161 17.19 5.19 14.31
CA VAL A 161 16.09 5.54 15.21
C VAL A 161 15.48 6.85 14.74
N VAL A 162 14.19 6.81 14.40
CA VAL A 162 13.41 7.97 13.97
C VAL A 162 12.40 8.39 15.04
N SER A 163 12.22 9.70 15.21
CA SER A 163 11.22 10.30 16.11
C SER A 163 11.02 11.77 15.73
N MET A 164 9.84 12.34 16.01
CA MET A 164 9.53 13.77 15.79
C MET A 164 9.86 14.29 14.38
N GLY A 165 9.71 13.45 13.37
CA GLY A 165 9.91 13.74 11.96
C GLY A 165 11.37 13.73 11.50
N GLY A 166 12.30 13.20 12.30
CA GLY A 166 13.72 13.17 11.98
C GLY A 166 14.45 11.92 12.45
N VAL A 167 15.66 11.74 11.91
CA VAL A 167 16.61 10.72 12.36
C VAL A 167 17.33 11.21 13.62
N VAL A 168 17.24 10.45 14.70
CA VAL A 168 17.87 10.78 16.00
C VAL A 168 19.25 10.13 16.11
N SER A 169 19.35 8.85 15.78
CA SER A 169 20.61 8.12 15.58
C SER A 169 20.50 7.32 14.29
N GLY A 170 21.59 7.17 13.55
CA GLY A 170 21.59 6.38 12.33
C GLY A 170 22.98 5.96 11.92
N HIS A 171 23.08 4.76 11.35
CA HIS A 171 24.31 4.14 10.88
C HIS A 171 24.08 3.46 9.53
N GLY A 172 25.01 3.64 8.62
CA GLY A 172 25.09 2.88 7.37
C GLY A 172 26.21 1.85 7.42
N VAL A 173 25.93 0.62 6.99
CA VAL A 173 26.97 -0.39 6.76
C VAL A 173 27.08 -0.70 5.26
N PRO A 174 28.32 -0.82 4.72
CA PRO A 174 28.54 -1.14 3.31
C PRO A 174 28.39 -2.65 3.07
N PHE A 175 27.29 -3.21 3.58
CA PHE A 175 26.90 -4.61 3.43
C PHE A 175 25.42 -4.66 3.08
N GLY A 176 25.07 -5.36 2.01
CA GLY A 176 23.69 -5.60 1.60
C GLY A 176 23.54 -6.89 0.81
N GLY A 177 22.50 -6.95 -0.03
CA GLY A 177 22.20 -8.11 -0.88
C GLY A 177 23.34 -8.60 -1.78
N PHE A 178 24.17 -7.70 -2.32
CA PHE A 178 25.28 -8.05 -3.21
C PHE A 178 26.45 -8.69 -2.48
N ASP A 179 26.68 -8.32 -1.21
CA ASP A 179 27.72 -8.92 -0.40
C ASP A 179 27.36 -10.35 0.00
N LEU A 180 26.05 -10.61 0.17
CA LEU A 180 25.52 -11.96 0.33
C LEU A 180 25.75 -12.79 -0.94
N ASP A 181 25.48 -12.22 -2.11
CA ASP A 181 25.73 -12.88 -3.41
C ASP A 181 27.22 -13.17 -3.60
N ALA A 182 28.08 -12.18 -3.35
CA ALA A 182 29.53 -12.32 -3.45
C ALA A 182 30.07 -13.40 -2.50
N ALA A 183 29.52 -13.50 -1.29
CA ALA A 183 29.88 -14.55 -0.33
C ALA A 183 29.50 -15.95 -0.84
N ILE A 184 28.34 -16.10 -1.48
CA ILE A 184 27.92 -17.36 -2.12
C ILE A 184 28.85 -17.71 -3.29
N GLN A 185 29.18 -16.73 -4.16
CA GLN A 185 30.11 -16.93 -5.27
C GLN A 185 31.48 -17.39 -4.77
N GLU A 186 32.02 -16.74 -3.75
CA GLU A 186 33.31 -17.08 -3.17
C GLU A 186 33.30 -18.47 -2.52
N HIS A 187 32.20 -18.83 -1.84
CA HIS A 187 32.05 -20.16 -1.27
C HIS A 187 32.07 -21.24 -2.35
N LEU A 188 31.27 -21.14 -3.40
CA LEU A 188 31.27 -22.10 -4.52
C LEU A 188 32.64 -22.15 -5.22
N ARG A 189 33.31 -21.00 -5.37
CA ARG A 189 34.64 -20.90 -5.99
C ARG A 189 35.70 -21.63 -5.17
N SER A 190 35.69 -21.45 -3.85
CA SER A 190 36.73 -21.93 -2.94
C SER A 190 36.47 -23.35 -2.43
N ALA A 191 35.22 -23.69 -2.08
CA ALA A 191 34.84 -24.98 -1.53
C ALA A 191 34.50 -26.02 -2.62
N CYS A 192 33.80 -25.59 -3.68
CA CYS A 192 33.36 -26.50 -4.75
C CYS A 192 34.25 -26.44 -6.00
N GLY A 193 35.14 -25.44 -6.12
CA GLY A 193 35.96 -25.24 -7.32
C GLY A 193 35.15 -24.81 -8.54
N VAL A 194 33.99 -24.18 -8.34
CA VAL A 194 33.05 -23.80 -9.40
C VAL A 194 32.81 -22.29 -9.37
N ALA A 195 32.99 -21.63 -10.51
CA ALA A 195 32.67 -20.22 -10.68
C ALA A 195 31.25 -20.04 -11.23
N ILE A 196 30.49 -19.13 -10.60
CA ILE A 196 29.15 -18.73 -11.01
C ILE A 196 29.04 -17.21 -11.16
N GLY A 197 28.08 -16.76 -11.97
CA GLY A 197 27.79 -15.33 -12.16
C GLY A 197 26.94 -14.72 -11.05
N GLU A 198 26.78 -13.40 -11.07
CA GLU A 198 25.99 -12.62 -10.10
C GLU A 198 24.53 -13.09 -10.05
N LYS A 199 23.87 -13.25 -11.21
CA LYS A 199 22.48 -13.73 -11.30
C LYS A 199 22.28 -15.10 -10.63
N ALA A 200 23.19 -16.04 -10.89
CA ALA A 200 23.10 -17.38 -10.31
C ALA A 200 23.29 -17.34 -8.77
N ALA A 201 24.14 -16.45 -8.26
CA ALA A 201 24.32 -16.28 -6.82
C ALA A 201 23.06 -15.70 -6.15
N GLU A 202 22.45 -14.70 -6.78
CA GLU A 202 21.20 -14.09 -6.32
C GLU A 202 20.03 -15.09 -6.34
N GLU A 203 19.93 -15.92 -7.38
CA GLU A 203 18.94 -17.01 -7.46
C GLU A 203 19.09 -18.01 -6.30
N ILE A 204 20.33 -18.39 -5.95
CA ILE A 204 20.62 -19.26 -4.80
C ILE A 204 20.20 -18.59 -3.49
N LYS A 205 20.58 -17.31 -3.31
CA LYS A 205 20.24 -16.51 -2.13
C LYS A 205 18.72 -16.49 -1.91
N ILE A 206 17.95 -16.21 -2.96
CA ILE A 206 16.48 -16.16 -2.90
C ILE A 206 15.89 -17.55 -2.62
N ALA A 207 16.37 -18.58 -3.33
CA ALA A 207 15.80 -19.92 -3.26
C ALA A 207 16.03 -20.61 -1.90
N ILE A 208 17.26 -20.55 -1.38
CA ILE A 208 17.69 -21.34 -0.22
C ILE A 208 18.47 -20.56 0.84
N GLY A 209 18.72 -19.26 0.64
CA GLY A 209 19.36 -18.43 1.66
C GLY A 209 18.59 -18.40 2.99
N SER A 210 19.34 -18.33 4.08
CA SER A 210 18.83 -18.12 5.44
C SER A 210 19.89 -17.43 6.30
N ALA A 211 19.45 -16.66 7.29
CA ALA A 211 20.27 -16.09 8.37
C ALA A 211 20.13 -16.87 9.68
N PHE A 212 19.08 -17.71 9.82
CA PHE A 212 18.81 -18.50 11.02
C PHE A 212 18.57 -19.99 10.67
N PRO A 213 18.98 -20.94 11.54
CA PRO A 213 18.76 -22.36 11.28
C PRO A 213 17.28 -22.72 11.11
N SER A 214 16.95 -23.47 10.06
CA SER A 214 15.58 -23.93 9.79
C SER A 214 15.40 -25.42 10.11
N ALA A 215 14.19 -25.82 10.48
CA ALA A 215 13.90 -27.21 10.86
C ALA A 215 13.92 -28.20 9.69
N ARG A 216 13.82 -27.70 8.44
CA ARG A 216 13.86 -28.49 7.20
C ARG A 216 14.94 -27.91 6.30
N GLY A 217 16.09 -28.57 6.21
CA GLY A 217 17.16 -28.17 5.30
C GLY A 217 16.71 -28.25 3.84
N ARG A 218 16.87 -27.14 3.11
CA ARG A 218 16.68 -27.07 1.65
C ARG A 218 18.02 -27.27 0.94
N ALA A 219 17.94 -27.57 -0.36
CA ALA A 219 19.10 -27.60 -1.24
C ALA A 219 18.70 -27.13 -2.63
N ALA A 220 19.65 -26.55 -3.36
CA ALA A 220 19.48 -26.09 -4.73
C ALA A 220 20.54 -26.73 -5.64
N LEU A 221 20.22 -26.79 -6.94
CA LEU A 221 21.16 -27.16 -7.98
C LEU A 221 21.61 -25.89 -8.69
N VAL A 222 22.92 -25.81 -8.96
CA VAL A 222 23.57 -24.63 -9.52
C VAL A 222 24.44 -25.04 -10.68
N ILE A 223 24.26 -24.37 -11.81
CA ILE A 223 25.09 -24.55 -12.98
C ILE A 223 26.21 -23.52 -12.94
N GLY A 224 27.45 -23.99 -13.01
CA GLY A 224 28.62 -23.12 -13.03
C GLY A 224 29.75 -23.68 -13.89
N ARG A 225 30.87 -22.96 -13.92
CA ARG A 225 32.08 -23.37 -14.64
C ARG A 225 33.09 -23.95 -13.67
N GLU A 226 33.45 -25.22 -13.85
CA GLU A 226 34.51 -25.88 -13.08
C GLU A 226 35.86 -25.21 -13.39
N LEU A 227 36.57 -24.78 -12.35
CA LEU A 227 37.81 -24.01 -12.50
C LEU A 227 38.99 -24.85 -13.00
N SER A 228 39.00 -26.14 -12.70
CA SER A 228 40.08 -27.05 -13.06
C SER A 228 40.04 -27.46 -14.54
N THR A 229 38.85 -27.65 -15.10
CA THR A 229 38.65 -28.15 -16.47
C THR A 229 38.08 -27.10 -17.43
N GLY A 230 37.40 -26.08 -16.92
CA GLY A 230 36.67 -25.09 -17.70
C GLY A 230 35.29 -25.56 -18.18
N ASN A 231 34.87 -26.79 -17.84
CA ASN A 231 33.59 -27.35 -18.25
C ASN A 231 32.44 -26.77 -17.43
N THR A 232 31.25 -26.75 -18.04
CA THR A 232 30.01 -26.52 -17.31
C THR A 232 29.68 -27.73 -16.45
N VAL A 233 29.42 -27.51 -15.17
CA VAL A 233 29.08 -28.54 -14.18
C VAL A 233 27.86 -28.10 -13.37
N GLU A 234 27.10 -29.07 -12.89
CA GLU A 234 26.01 -28.86 -11.94
C GLU A 234 26.47 -29.28 -10.54
N VAL A 235 26.31 -28.39 -9.57
CA VAL A 235 26.66 -28.63 -8.16
C VAL A 235 25.40 -28.50 -7.32
N ARG A 236 25.23 -29.42 -6.36
CA ARG A 236 24.23 -29.33 -5.32
C ARG A 236 24.83 -28.60 -4.13
N ILE A 237 24.15 -27.55 -3.66
CA ILE A 237 24.52 -26.78 -2.47
C ILE A 237 23.34 -26.76 -1.51
N ASP A 238 23.60 -26.91 -0.20
CA ASP A 238 22.56 -26.92 0.82
C ASP A 238 22.41 -25.57 1.55
N GLU A 239 21.28 -25.41 2.24
CA GLU A 239 20.93 -24.20 2.98
C GLU A 239 21.92 -23.87 4.10
N ASP A 240 22.56 -24.89 4.70
CA ASP A 240 23.52 -24.69 5.79
C ASP A 240 24.84 -24.14 5.26
N GLU A 241 25.32 -24.67 4.13
CA GLU A 241 26.49 -24.16 3.40
C GLU A 241 26.27 -22.70 2.96
N VAL A 242 25.11 -22.39 2.37
CA VAL A 242 24.76 -21.02 1.95
C VAL A 242 24.68 -20.08 3.16
N ARG A 243 24.02 -20.49 4.25
CA ARG A 243 23.96 -19.70 5.49
C ARG A 243 25.34 -19.43 6.05
N GLN A 244 26.23 -20.43 6.05
CA GLN A 244 27.58 -20.29 6.57
C GLN A 244 28.44 -19.37 5.70
N ALA A 245 28.26 -19.41 4.37
CA ALA A 245 28.89 -18.48 3.44
C ALA A 245 28.48 -17.03 3.72
N MET A 246 27.18 -16.78 3.92
CA MET A 246 26.63 -15.44 4.15
C MET A 246 26.83 -14.90 5.58
N ALA A 247 27.35 -15.71 6.51
CA ALA A 247 27.37 -15.37 7.93
C ALA A 247 28.16 -14.09 8.25
N GLU A 248 29.26 -13.82 7.54
CA GLU A 248 30.06 -12.61 7.78
C GLU A 248 29.32 -11.31 7.37
N PRO A 249 28.79 -11.16 6.13
CA PRO A 249 27.98 -10.01 5.77
C PRO A 249 26.74 -9.83 6.67
N VAL A 250 26.03 -10.92 7.00
CA VAL A 250 24.87 -10.86 7.91
C VAL A 250 25.26 -10.31 9.27
N ARG A 251 26.39 -10.76 9.83
CA ARG A 251 26.88 -10.26 11.12
C ARG A 251 27.17 -8.75 11.09
N HIS A 252 27.68 -8.22 9.98
CA HIS A 252 27.90 -6.77 9.85
C HIS A 252 26.58 -5.98 9.89
N ILE A 253 25.52 -6.51 9.28
CA ILE A 253 24.17 -5.92 9.34
C ILE A 253 23.65 -5.95 10.78
N VAL A 254 23.75 -7.09 11.47
CA VAL A 254 23.36 -7.23 12.88
C VAL A 254 24.14 -6.26 13.79
N ASP A 255 25.46 -6.17 13.61
CA ASP A 255 26.31 -5.24 14.37
C ASP A 255 25.92 -3.78 14.14
N GLY A 256 25.53 -3.41 12.91
CA GLY A 256 25.02 -2.09 12.59
C GLY A 256 23.73 -1.74 13.35
N ALA A 257 22.78 -2.69 13.38
CA ALA A 257 21.52 -2.51 14.11
C ALA A 257 21.78 -2.34 15.63
N ARG A 258 22.66 -3.18 16.20
CA ARG A 258 23.07 -3.08 17.62
C ARG A 258 23.71 -1.74 17.96
N ARG A 259 24.59 -1.23 17.09
CA ARG A 259 25.24 0.08 17.28
C ARG A 259 24.22 1.22 17.23
N THR A 260 23.28 1.15 16.30
CA THR A 260 22.21 2.16 16.17
C THR A 260 21.35 2.24 17.41
N LEU A 261 21.00 1.09 17.99
CA LEU A 261 20.27 1.01 19.25
C LEU A 261 21.10 1.53 20.44
N ALA A 262 22.40 1.21 20.48
CA ALA A 262 23.30 1.62 21.55
C ALA A 262 23.59 3.14 21.57
N ASP A 263 23.59 3.78 20.40
CA ASP A 263 23.84 5.22 20.28
C ASP A 263 22.56 6.07 20.46
N ALA A 264 21.38 5.45 20.49
CA ALA A 264 20.13 6.14 20.73
C ALA A 264 20.04 6.68 22.17
N PRO A 265 19.34 7.81 22.41
CA PRO A 265 19.03 8.27 23.75
C PRO A 265 18.29 7.19 24.56
N PRO A 266 18.57 7.04 25.88
CA PRO A 266 17.95 5.99 26.69
C PRO A 266 16.42 5.96 26.63
N GLU A 267 15.79 7.12 26.47
CA GLU A 267 14.34 7.26 26.35
C GLU A 267 13.83 6.57 25.07
N LEU A 268 14.51 6.77 23.94
CA LEU A 268 14.12 6.17 22.66
C LEU A 268 14.53 4.69 22.57
N THR A 269 15.61 4.29 23.24
CA THR A 269 15.94 2.86 23.38
C THR A 269 14.83 2.12 24.11
N HIS A 270 14.22 2.73 25.13
CA HIS A 270 13.06 2.17 25.82
C HIS A 270 11.85 2.07 24.89
N ASP A 271 11.58 3.11 24.10
CA ASP A 271 10.50 3.08 23.10
C ASP A 271 10.70 1.95 22.08
N VAL A 272 11.94 1.72 21.61
CA VAL A 272 12.26 0.64 20.65
C VAL A 272 12.12 -0.75 21.29
N LEU A 273 12.36 -0.91 22.59
CA LEU A 273 12.10 -2.16 23.30
C LEU A 273 10.60 -2.52 23.30
N GLU A 274 9.72 -1.50 23.32
CA GLU A 274 8.26 -1.69 23.28
C GLU A 274 7.72 -1.80 21.85
N THR A 275 8.19 -0.94 20.94
CA THR A 275 7.68 -0.82 19.56
C THR A 275 8.36 -1.76 18.57
N GLY A 276 9.58 -2.21 18.88
CA GLY A 276 10.38 -3.10 18.05
C GLY A 276 11.22 -2.40 16.96
N MET A 277 11.96 -3.24 16.25
CA MET A 277 12.75 -2.91 15.07
C MET A 277 11.97 -3.26 13.81
N PHE A 278 11.97 -2.40 12.80
CA PHE A 278 11.26 -2.59 11.55
C PHE A 278 12.27 -2.84 10.42
N LEU A 279 12.15 -3.95 9.69
CA LEU A 279 13.04 -4.29 8.59
C LEU A 279 12.40 -3.94 7.25
N THR A 280 13.12 -3.28 6.35
CA THR A 280 12.67 -2.96 4.99
C THR A 280 13.80 -3.20 3.98
N GLY A 281 13.54 -2.95 2.70
CA GLY A 281 14.48 -3.25 1.62
C GLY A 281 14.49 -4.71 1.22
N GLY A 282 14.94 -5.00 0.00
CA GLY A 282 14.89 -6.37 -0.57
C GLY A 282 15.66 -7.41 0.24
N GLY A 283 16.72 -7.01 0.95
CA GLY A 283 17.52 -7.90 1.79
C GLY A 283 16.83 -8.30 3.10
N SER A 284 15.79 -7.61 3.54
CA SER A 284 15.00 -8.01 4.73
C SER A 284 14.27 -9.34 4.54
N LEU A 285 14.07 -9.76 3.28
CA LEU A 285 13.42 -11.02 2.90
C LEU A 285 14.31 -12.26 3.13
N LEU A 286 15.57 -12.07 3.56
CA LEU A 286 16.44 -13.18 3.92
C LEU A 286 15.84 -13.94 5.11
N LYS A 287 15.52 -15.22 4.89
CA LYS A 287 14.79 -16.05 5.86
C LYS A 287 15.51 -16.12 7.22
N GLY A 288 14.78 -15.81 8.29
CA GLY A 288 15.30 -15.87 9.66
C GLY A 288 16.18 -14.68 10.04
N LEU A 289 16.32 -13.65 9.19
CA LEU A 289 17.08 -12.46 9.56
C LEU A 289 16.42 -11.68 10.70
N ASP A 290 15.09 -11.61 10.68
CA ASP A 290 14.25 -11.14 11.77
C ASP A 290 14.52 -11.89 13.09
N GLN A 291 14.59 -13.22 13.04
CA GLN A 291 14.86 -14.07 14.20
C GLN A 291 16.26 -13.83 14.76
N LEU A 292 17.26 -13.73 13.87
CA LEU A 292 18.64 -13.46 14.27
C LEU A 292 18.76 -12.06 14.90
N LEU A 293 18.16 -11.04 14.29
CA LEU A 293 18.16 -9.67 14.82
C LEU A 293 17.45 -9.60 16.16
N ALA A 294 16.30 -10.26 16.31
CA ALA A 294 15.56 -10.31 17.56
C ALA A 294 16.39 -10.97 18.68
N GLN A 295 17.10 -12.06 18.35
CA GLN A 295 17.98 -12.74 19.29
C GLN A 295 19.18 -11.89 19.70
N GLU A 296 19.86 -11.26 18.74
CA GLU A 296 21.13 -10.55 18.98
C GLU A 296 20.95 -9.13 19.52
N CYS A 297 19.80 -8.49 19.23
CA CYS A 297 19.48 -7.15 19.70
C CYS A 297 18.55 -7.14 20.92
N GLU A 298 17.95 -8.29 21.27
CA GLU A 298 17.00 -8.43 22.38
C GLU A 298 15.78 -7.47 22.26
N VAL A 299 15.37 -7.17 21.02
CA VAL A 299 14.18 -6.36 20.71
C VAL A 299 13.23 -7.13 19.80
N PRO A 300 11.90 -6.89 19.86
CA PRO A 300 10.98 -7.40 18.86
C PRO A 300 11.41 -6.94 17.46
N VAL A 301 11.27 -7.80 16.45
CA VAL A 301 11.57 -7.45 15.06
C VAL A 301 10.33 -7.68 14.20
N HIS A 302 10.00 -6.68 13.41
CA HIS A 302 8.89 -6.63 12.48
C HIS A 302 9.49 -6.48 11.09
N VAL A 303 9.33 -7.48 10.22
CA VAL A 303 9.61 -7.24 8.80
C VAL A 303 8.49 -6.34 8.30
N ALA A 304 8.82 -5.13 7.84
CA ALA A 304 7.86 -4.27 7.16
C ALA A 304 7.30 -5.08 6.00
N GLU A 305 6.03 -5.46 6.12
CA GLU A 305 5.37 -6.26 5.12
C GLU A 305 5.39 -5.50 3.79
N LYS A 306 5.54 -6.23 2.69
CA LYS A 306 4.87 -5.80 1.46
C LYS A 306 3.39 -5.82 1.82
N PRO A 307 2.73 -4.67 1.94
CA PRO A 307 1.68 -4.53 2.93
C PRO A 307 0.32 -5.05 2.40
N LEU A 308 0.34 -5.98 1.44
CA LEU A 308 -0.82 -6.49 0.71
C LEU A 308 -1.33 -7.85 1.23
N GLU A 309 -0.92 -8.26 2.43
CA GLU A 309 -0.98 -9.67 2.80
C GLU A 309 -2.11 -10.06 3.76
N THR A 310 -3.02 -9.18 4.17
CA THR A 310 -4.30 -9.63 4.76
C THR A 310 -5.40 -8.67 4.47
N VAL A 311 -6.54 -9.18 4.01
CA VAL A 311 -7.73 -8.36 3.89
C VAL A 311 -8.97 -9.23 4.09
N ALA A 312 -9.89 -8.83 4.96
CA ALA A 312 -11.26 -9.36 4.95
C ALA A 312 -12.12 -8.49 4.02
N ILE A 313 -12.65 -9.07 2.95
CA ILE A 313 -13.46 -8.35 1.95
C ILE A 313 -14.82 -9.00 1.75
N ILE A 314 -15.77 -8.14 1.39
CA ILE A 314 -17.00 -8.55 0.77
C ILE A 314 -17.30 -7.63 -0.41
N VAL A 315 -17.64 -8.25 -1.54
CA VAL A 315 -18.10 -7.61 -2.76
C VAL A 315 -19.57 -7.97 -2.93
N GLY A 316 -20.42 -7.00 -3.28
CA GLY A 316 -21.86 -7.22 -3.35
C GLY A 316 -22.54 -6.43 -4.46
N PHE A 317 -23.73 -6.91 -4.82
CA PHE A 317 -24.66 -6.31 -5.76
C PHE A 317 -26.06 -6.22 -5.16
N ASP A 318 -26.79 -5.17 -5.50
CA ASP A 318 -28.20 -5.01 -5.11
C ASP A 318 -29.12 -5.03 -6.35
N PRO A 319 -29.94 -6.07 -6.54
CA PRO A 319 -30.84 -6.17 -7.68
C PRO A 319 -31.97 -5.12 -7.68
N GLY A 320 -32.27 -4.50 -6.52
CA GLY A 320 -33.37 -3.54 -6.39
C GLY A 320 -33.09 -2.20 -7.07
N ASN A 321 -31.85 -1.74 -7.02
CA ASN A 321 -31.42 -0.43 -7.53
C ASN A 321 -30.17 -0.49 -8.42
N GLY A 322 -29.52 -1.65 -8.55
CA GLY A 322 -28.33 -1.87 -9.37
C GLY A 322 -27.03 -1.42 -8.70
N ASP A 323 -27.03 -1.19 -7.39
CA ASP A 323 -25.82 -0.80 -6.67
C ASP A 323 -24.76 -1.90 -6.71
N LEU A 324 -23.50 -1.49 -6.77
CA LEU A 324 -22.33 -2.37 -6.73
C LEU A 324 -21.37 -1.83 -5.69
N GLY A 325 -20.86 -2.69 -4.81
CA GLY A 325 -20.03 -2.20 -3.71
C GLY A 325 -19.06 -3.22 -3.13
N ILE A 326 -18.11 -2.69 -2.38
CA ILE A 326 -17.08 -3.43 -1.65
C ILE A 326 -17.00 -2.85 -0.25
N ALA A 327 -16.94 -3.71 0.77
CA ALA A 327 -16.47 -3.35 2.09
C ALA A 327 -15.26 -4.20 2.47
N VAL A 328 -14.34 -3.57 3.21
CA VAL A 328 -13.04 -4.14 3.51
C VAL A 328 -12.55 -3.74 4.90
N ALA A 329 -11.90 -4.67 5.61
CA ALA A 329 -11.15 -4.41 6.85
C ALA A 329 -9.81 -5.17 6.85
N SER A 330 -8.78 -4.56 7.44
CA SER A 330 -7.42 -5.10 7.42
C SER A 330 -6.52 -4.51 8.52
N LYS A 331 -5.42 -5.21 8.87
CA LYS A 331 -4.25 -4.64 9.56
C LYS A 331 -3.31 -3.84 8.63
N PHE A 332 -3.55 -3.83 7.32
CA PHE A 332 -2.90 -2.96 6.34
C PHE A 332 -3.39 -1.52 6.48
N PRO A 333 -2.55 -0.47 6.51
CA PRO A 333 -3.03 0.92 6.38
C PRO A 333 -3.62 1.23 4.99
N CYS A 334 -4.53 2.20 4.92
CA CYS A 334 -5.06 2.75 3.66
C CYS A 334 -5.69 1.71 2.70
N VAL A 335 -6.30 0.62 3.22
CA VAL A 335 -6.76 -0.51 2.39
C VAL A 335 -7.76 -0.10 1.30
N GLY A 336 -8.55 0.95 1.53
CA GLY A 336 -9.52 1.49 0.58
C GLY A 336 -8.91 2.10 -0.69
N ALA A 337 -7.60 2.36 -0.72
CA ALA A 337 -6.91 2.85 -1.91
C ALA A 337 -6.44 1.74 -2.85
N VAL A 338 -6.39 0.49 -2.38
CA VAL A 338 -5.75 -0.62 -3.09
C VAL A 338 -6.76 -1.70 -3.49
N VAL A 339 -7.62 -2.07 -2.55
CA VAL A 339 -8.46 -3.26 -2.68
C VAL A 339 -9.73 -3.03 -3.49
N PRO A 340 -10.56 -2.00 -3.23
CA PRO A 340 -11.88 -1.90 -3.84
C PRO A 340 -11.86 -1.20 -5.21
N TRP A 341 -12.40 -1.86 -6.22
CA TRP A 341 -12.58 -1.32 -7.57
C TRP A 341 -14.01 -1.56 -8.04
N ALA A 342 -14.75 -0.53 -8.41
CA ALA A 342 -16.12 -0.73 -8.89
C ALA A 342 -16.53 0.33 -9.90
N LYS A 343 -17.50 -0.03 -10.74
CA LYS A 343 -18.11 0.84 -11.73
C LYS A 343 -19.60 0.54 -11.83
N ALA A 344 -20.42 1.58 -11.65
CA ALA A 344 -21.88 1.46 -11.73
C ALA A 344 -22.32 0.86 -13.07
N GLY A 345 -23.28 -0.06 -13.01
CA GLY A 345 -23.80 -0.79 -14.17
C GLY A 345 -22.81 -1.72 -14.85
N VAL A 346 -21.63 -1.97 -14.27
CA VAL A 346 -20.60 -2.87 -14.82
C VAL A 346 -20.26 -3.99 -13.85
N GLY A 347 -19.70 -3.66 -12.69
CA GLY A 347 -19.29 -4.65 -11.70
C GLY A 347 -18.46 -4.06 -10.57
N ALA A 348 -18.07 -4.93 -9.65
CA ALA A 348 -17.22 -4.68 -8.51
C ALA A 348 -16.16 -5.79 -8.40
N VAL A 349 -14.94 -5.39 -8.10
CA VAL A 349 -13.74 -6.22 -8.01
C VAL A 349 -13.01 -5.85 -6.73
N ALA A 350 -12.58 -6.86 -5.98
CA ALA A 350 -11.67 -6.70 -4.87
C ALA A 350 -10.52 -7.69 -5.00
N THR A 351 -9.29 -7.20 -4.84
CA THR A 351 -8.05 -7.98 -4.96
C THR A 351 -7.22 -7.86 -3.69
N GLN A 352 -6.65 -8.96 -3.23
CA GLN A 352 -5.84 -9.07 -2.01
C GLN A 352 -4.88 -10.28 -2.09
N ALA A 353 -4.12 -10.51 -1.00
CA ALA A 353 -3.08 -11.52 -0.90
C ALA A 353 -2.04 -11.35 -2.01
N TRP A 354 -0.97 -10.61 -1.75
CA TRP A 354 -0.06 -10.15 -2.80
C TRP A 354 -0.85 -9.46 -3.93
N ALA A 355 -1.69 -8.51 -3.54
CA ALA A 355 -2.72 -7.93 -4.40
C ALA A 355 -2.14 -7.45 -5.74
N ASN A 356 -2.71 -7.93 -6.84
CA ASN A 356 -2.42 -7.41 -8.16
C ASN A 356 -3.45 -6.34 -8.51
N THR A 357 -3.07 -5.06 -8.40
CA THR A 357 -3.99 -3.94 -8.62
C THR A 357 -4.53 -3.86 -10.04
N ASP A 358 -3.92 -4.56 -11.00
CA ASP A 358 -4.41 -4.61 -12.38
C ASP A 358 -5.72 -5.40 -12.51
N PHE A 359 -6.02 -6.31 -11.57
CA PHE A 359 -7.28 -7.08 -11.57
C PHE A 359 -8.52 -6.18 -11.52
N GLY A 360 -8.43 -5.05 -10.82
CA GLY A 360 -9.49 -4.05 -10.73
C GLY A 360 -9.89 -3.50 -12.11
N PRO A 361 -9.05 -2.70 -12.78
CA PRO A 361 -9.36 -2.13 -14.08
C PRO A 361 -9.56 -3.19 -15.18
N ASP A 362 -8.80 -4.29 -15.19
CA ASP A 362 -8.96 -5.33 -16.22
C ASP A 362 -10.24 -6.15 -16.03
N GLY A 363 -10.57 -6.51 -14.80
CA GLY A 363 -11.82 -7.19 -14.47
C GLY A 363 -13.04 -6.35 -14.85
N LEU A 364 -13.04 -5.06 -14.48
CA LEU A 364 -14.09 -4.12 -14.86
C LEU A 364 -14.17 -3.94 -16.38
N ARG A 365 -13.04 -3.93 -17.09
CA ARG A 365 -13.00 -3.85 -18.56
C ARG A 365 -13.63 -5.07 -19.22
N LEU A 366 -13.34 -6.27 -18.71
CA LEU A 366 -13.93 -7.52 -19.20
C LEU A 366 -15.44 -7.55 -18.95
N MET A 367 -15.88 -7.21 -17.73
CA MET A 367 -17.31 -7.14 -17.39
C MET A 367 -18.05 -6.07 -18.19
N ALA A 368 -17.42 -4.91 -18.46
CA ALA A 368 -17.98 -3.90 -19.35
C ALA A 368 -18.15 -4.40 -20.79
N GLY A 369 -17.36 -5.40 -21.20
CA GLY A 369 -17.51 -6.13 -22.46
C GLY A 369 -18.62 -7.18 -22.47
N GLY A 370 -19.35 -7.34 -21.36
CA GLY A 370 -20.43 -8.33 -21.18
C GLY A 370 -19.96 -9.69 -20.69
N MET A 371 -18.70 -9.82 -20.25
CA MET A 371 -18.20 -11.05 -19.63
C MET A 371 -18.75 -11.17 -18.20
N PRO A 372 -19.34 -12.31 -17.78
CA PRO A 372 -19.77 -12.48 -16.40
C PRO A 372 -18.60 -12.53 -15.41
N ALA A 373 -18.89 -12.31 -14.12
CA ALA A 373 -17.89 -12.19 -13.06
C ALA A 373 -16.89 -13.36 -12.98
N GLY A 374 -17.39 -14.62 -13.03
CA GLY A 374 -16.55 -15.82 -12.96
C GLY A 374 -15.53 -15.91 -14.10
N PRO A 375 -15.98 -15.93 -15.37
CA PRO A 375 -15.07 -15.91 -16.52
C PRO A 375 -14.12 -14.70 -16.55
N ALA A 376 -14.55 -13.53 -16.06
CA ALA A 376 -13.69 -12.35 -15.96
C ALA A 376 -12.57 -12.56 -14.93
N LEU A 377 -12.89 -13.16 -13.77
CA LEU A 377 -11.91 -13.53 -12.75
C LEU A 377 -10.91 -14.57 -13.29
N ASP A 378 -11.39 -15.62 -13.96
CA ASP A 378 -10.51 -16.64 -14.56
C ASP A 378 -9.54 -16.03 -15.59
N ALA A 379 -10.03 -15.10 -16.41
CA ALA A 379 -9.24 -14.45 -17.45
C ALA A 379 -8.14 -13.53 -16.88
N VAL A 380 -8.39 -12.80 -15.79
CA VAL A 380 -7.33 -11.98 -15.15
C VAL A 380 -6.31 -12.87 -14.42
N LEU A 381 -6.72 -14.02 -13.90
CA LEU A 381 -5.84 -14.98 -13.23
C LEU A 381 -4.95 -15.77 -14.21
N GLU A 382 -5.43 -16.09 -15.41
CA GLU A 382 -4.67 -16.85 -16.41
C GLU A 382 -3.35 -16.14 -16.82
N GLY A 383 -3.33 -14.81 -16.75
CA GLY A 383 -2.15 -13.99 -17.05
C GLY A 383 -1.23 -13.69 -15.87
N ASP A 384 -1.56 -14.12 -14.64
CA ASP A 384 -0.78 -13.81 -13.44
C ASP A 384 0.11 -15.00 -13.02
N GLU A 385 1.42 -14.86 -13.20
CA GLU A 385 2.41 -15.87 -12.79
C GLU A 385 2.37 -16.14 -11.27
N GLY A 386 1.92 -15.17 -10.48
CA GLY A 386 1.74 -15.28 -9.04
C GLY A 386 0.34 -15.70 -8.61
N ARG A 387 -0.51 -16.22 -9.51
CA ARG A 387 -1.91 -16.62 -9.21
C ARG A 387 -2.07 -17.45 -7.95
N GLU A 388 -1.13 -18.33 -7.61
CA GLU A 388 -1.26 -19.17 -6.42
C GLU A 388 -1.13 -18.37 -5.12
N GLU A 389 -0.60 -17.16 -5.15
CA GLU A 389 -0.50 -16.28 -3.99
C GLU A 389 -1.66 -15.28 -3.91
N ARG A 390 -2.50 -15.20 -4.96
CA ARG A 390 -3.58 -14.20 -5.11
C ARG A 390 -4.88 -14.63 -4.43
N GLN A 391 -5.67 -13.63 -4.05
CA GLN A 391 -7.05 -13.80 -3.67
C GLN A 391 -7.90 -12.65 -4.27
N ALA A 392 -9.06 -12.96 -4.84
CA ALA A 392 -9.88 -11.96 -5.52
C ALA A 392 -11.37 -12.29 -5.54
N GLY A 393 -12.22 -11.25 -5.49
CA GLY A 393 -13.68 -11.32 -5.50
C GLY A 393 -14.28 -10.44 -6.57
N PHE A 394 -15.17 -11.00 -7.36
CA PHE A 394 -15.81 -10.33 -8.48
C PHE A 394 -17.31 -10.46 -8.35
N VAL A 395 -18.04 -9.38 -8.60
CA VAL A 395 -19.49 -9.37 -8.77
C VAL A 395 -19.83 -8.49 -9.96
N ASP A 396 -20.64 -8.98 -10.90
CA ASP A 396 -21.06 -8.21 -12.07
C ASP A 396 -22.42 -7.52 -11.86
N ALA A 397 -22.80 -6.66 -12.81
CA ALA A 397 -24.05 -5.92 -12.77
C ALA A 397 -25.33 -6.77 -12.97
N SER A 398 -25.19 -8.08 -13.23
CA SER A 398 -26.31 -9.03 -13.17
C SER A 398 -26.43 -9.71 -11.81
N GLY A 399 -25.43 -9.51 -10.95
CA GLY A 399 -25.35 -10.09 -9.63
C GLY A 399 -24.77 -11.50 -9.61
N GLU A 400 -24.13 -11.96 -10.70
CA GLU A 400 -23.28 -13.16 -10.62
C GLU A 400 -21.99 -12.81 -9.87
N ALA A 401 -21.55 -13.74 -9.03
CA ALA A 401 -20.42 -13.55 -8.13
C ALA A 401 -19.42 -14.70 -8.23
N ALA A 402 -18.14 -14.39 -8.07
CA ALA A 402 -17.06 -15.35 -8.06
C ALA A 402 -15.97 -14.95 -7.06
N THR A 403 -15.29 -15.95 -6.51
CA THR A 403 -14.15 -15.78 -5.61
C THR A 403 -13.06 -16.77 -5.99
N PHE A 404 -11.81 -16.37 -5.80
CA PHE A 404 -10.64 -17.21 -5.98
C PHE A 404 -9.70 -17.02 -4.80
N THR A 405 -9.16 -18.12 -4.27
CA THR A 405 -8.09 -18.12 -3.27
C THR A 405 -7.01 -19.07 -3.75
N GLY A 406 -5.81 -18.55 -4.01
CA GLY A 406 -4.68 -19.32 -4.46
C GLY A 406 -4.14 -20.27 -3.38
N SER A 407 -3.53 -21.38 -3.80
CA SER A 407 -3.06 -22.42 -2.87
C SER A 407 -1.83 -22.03 -2.05
N GLY A 408 -1.14 -20.96 -2.45
CA GLY A 408 0.01 -20.34 -1.79
C GLY A 408 -0.35 -19.23 -0.81
N CYS A 409 -1.63 -18.87 -0.63
CA CYS A 409 -2.02 -17.96 0.45
C CYS A 409 -1.67 -18.59 1.81
N VAL A 410 -0.93 -17.84 2.64
CA VAL A 410 -0.47 -18.30 3.96
C VAL A 410 -1.55 -18.14 5.04
N GLU A 411 -1.41 -18.93 6.11
CA GLU A 411 -2.37 -19.02 7.21
C GLU A 411 -3.79 -19.41 6.76
N TRP A 412 -4.83 -19.16 7.58
CA TRP A 412 -6.19 -19.48 7.13
C TRP A 412 -6.60 -18.48 6.04
N ALA A 413 -6.88 -18.99 4.85
CA ALA A 413 -7.41 -18.24 3.73
C ALA A 413 -8.54 -19.00 3.05
N GLY A 414 -9.59 -18.29 2.66
CA GLY A 414 -10.73 -18.88 2.01
C GLY A 414 -11.74 -17.83 1.55
N GLY A 415 -12.69 -18.28 0.75
CA GLY A 415 -13.77 -17.44 0.24
C GLY A 415 -15.02 -18.25 -0.05
N VAL A 416 -16.15 -17.55 -0.01
CA VAL A 416 -17.47 -18.06 -0.40
C VAL A 416 -18.13 -17.05 -1.34
N SER A 417 -18.82 -17.56 -2.35
CA SER A 417 -19.71 -16.76 -3.19
C SER A 417 -21.14 -17.28 -3.02
N GLY A 418 -22.08 -16.35 -3.08
CA GLY A 418 -23.50 -16.63 -2.96
C GLY A 418 -24.31 -15.73 -3.88
N GLU A 419 -25.63 -15.72 -3.70
CA GLU A 419 -26.53 -14.87 -4.47
C GLU A 419 -26.14 -13.39 -4.26
N HIS A 420 -25.59 -12.77 -5.30
CA HIS A 420 -25.20 -11.35 -5.35
C HIS A 420 -24.01 -10.94 -4.47
N PHE A 421 -23.18 -11.87 -3.99
CA PHE A 421 -21.98 -11.52 -3.23
C PHE A 421 -20.83 -12.51 -3.35
N ALA A 422 -19.62 -12.01 -3.10
CA ALA A 422 -18.41 -12.79 -2.85
C ALA A 422 -17.72 -12.25 -1.59
N ALA A 423 -17.54 -13.11 -0.58
CA ALA A 423 -16.86 -12.79 0.68
C ALA A 423 -15.62 -13.68 0.83
N GLN A 424 -14.49 -13.10 1.26
CA GLN A 424 -13.24 -13.84 1.39
C GLN A 424 -12.23 -13.11 2.28
N GLY A 425 -11.23 -13.85 2.73
CA GLY A 425 -10.08 -13.28 3.39
C GLY A 425 -8.93 -14.27 3.52
N ASN A 426 -7.78 -13.74 3.87
CA ASN A 426 -6.55 -14.48 4.11
C ASN A 426 -5.95 -14.04 5.45
N ILE A 427 -5.16 -14.88 6.12
CA ILE A 427 -4.66 -14.61 7.49
C ILE A 427 -5.80 -14.25 8.48
N LEU A 428 -6.98 -14.84 8.30
CA LEU A 428 -8.09 -14.63 9.23
C LEU A 428 -7.93 -15.53 10.46
N ALA A 429 -8.66 -15.19 11.53
CA ALA A 429 -8.75 -16.03 12.72
C ALA A 429 -9.27 -17.46 12.40
N GLY A 430 -10.07 -17.63 11.34
CA GLY A 430 -10.55 -18.91 10.83
C GLY A 430 -11.76 -18.75 9.90
N GLU A 431 -12.35 -19.89 9.48
CA GLU A 431 -13.49 -19.94 8.56
C GLU A 431 -14.75 -19.23 9.05
N GLY A 432 -14.95 -19.22 10.36
CA GLY A 432 -16.07 -18.52 10.99
C GLY A 432 -16.11 -17.03 10.67
N VAL A 433 -14.99 -16.41 10.28
CA VAL A 433 -14.96 -15.01 9.84
C VAL A 433 -15.71 -14.83 8.52
N VAL A 434 -15.38 -15.63 7.51
CA VAL A 434 -16.01 -15.56 6.18
C VAL A 434 -17.48 -16.00 6.26
N ASP A 435 -17.78 -17.02 7.06
CA ASP A 435 -19.16 -17.46 7.30
C ASP A 435 -20.01 -16.38 7.96
N ALA A 436 -19.46 -15.66 8.95
CA ALA A 436 -20.14 -14.56 9.61
C ALA A 436 -20.41 -13.40 8.64
N MET A 437 -19.45 -13.04 7.79
CA MET A 437 -19.61 -12.02 6.75
C MET A 437 -20.72 -12.40 5.77
N ALA A 438 -20.68 -13.62 5.23
CA ALA A 438 -21.67 -14.12 4.29
C ALA A 438 -23.08 -14.20 4.91
N GLY A 439 -23.18 -14.67 6.15
CA GLY A 439 -24.44 -14.75 6.89
C GLY A 439 -25.05 -13.37 7.17
N ALA A 440 -24.23 -12.41 7.60
CA ALA A 440 -24.67 -11.03 7.84
C ALA A 440 -25.09 -10.31 6.56
N PHE A 441 -24.38 -10.51 5.44
CA PHE A 441 -24.79 -9.95 4.15
C PHE A 441 -26.13 -10.52 3.69
N THR A 442 -26.30 -11.84 3.79
CA THR A 442 -27.51 -12.56 3.31
C THR A 442 -28.74 -12.23 4.15
N SER A 443 -28.57 -12.09 5.47
CA SER A 443 -29.67 -11.80 6.40
C SER A 443 -29.90 -10.31 6.67
N GLY A 444 -28.97 -9.45 6.24
CA GLY A 444 -29.03 -8.01 6.45
C GLY A 444 -30.20 -7.36 5.72
N GLU A 445 -30.81 -6.38 6.38
CA GLU A 445 -31.84 -5.51 5.82
C GLU A 445 -31.24 -4.16 5.42
N GLY A 446 -31.96 -3.38 4.61
CA GLY A 446 -31.50 -2.06 4.14
C GLY A 446 -30.89 -2.09 2.73
N GLU A 447 -30.20 -1.01 2.38
CA GLU A 447 -29.51 -0.88 1.09
C GLU A 447 -28.18 -1.68 1.10
N LEU A 448 -27.54 -1.79 -0.06
CA LEU A 448 -26.27 -2.50 -0.21
C LEU A 448 -25.20 -2.09 0.81
N CYS A 449 -25.08 -0.78 1.08
CA CYS A 449 -24.10 -0.27 2.04
C CYS A 449 -24.32 -0.78 3.47
N ASP A 450 -25.57 -0.91 3.91
CA ASP A 450 -25.90 -1.43 5.24
C ASP A 450 -25.47 -2.90 5.35
N ARG A 451 -25.78 -3.69 4.32
CA ARG A 451 -25.44 -5.12 4.27
C ARG A 451 -23.94 -5.36 4.19
N LEU A 452 -23.21 -4.56 3.39
CA LEU A 452 -21.75 -4.63 3.28
C LEU A 452 -21.06 -4.23 4.59
N LEU A 453 -21.52 -3.16 5.24
CA LEU A 453 -20.98 -2.73 6.53
C LEU A 453 -21.27 -3.77 7.63
N ALA A 454 -22.50 -4.28 7.70
CA ALA A 454 -22.88 -5.34 8.63
C ALA A 454 -22.02 -6.60 8.46
N ALA A 455 -21.73 -6.97 7.21
CA ALA A 455 -20.85 -8.10 6.92
C ALA A 455 -19.43 -7.90 7.45
N VAL A 456 -18.79 -6.77 7.18
CA VAL A 456 -17.43 -6.50 7.69
C VAL A 456 -17.40 -6.45 9.22
N LEU A 457 -18.41 -5.85 9.86
CA LEU A 457 -18.51 -5.82 11.33
C LEU A 457 -18.71 -7.23 11.91
N ALA A 458 -19.49 -8.09 11.25
CA ALA A 458 -19.68 -9.47 11.67
C ALA A 458 -18.39 -10.29 11.53
N GLY A 459 -17.64 -10.09 10.44
CA GLY A 459 -16.32 -10.71 10.25
C GLY A 459 -15.32 -10.27 11.31
N ASP A 460 -15.26 -8.98 11.62
CA ASP A 460 -14.43 -8.43 12.70
C ASP A 460 -14.79 -9.04 14.07
N ALA A 461 -16.08 -9.12 14.39
CA ALA A 461 -16.56 -9.74 15.63
C ALA A 461 -16.26 -11.25 15.72
N ALA A 462 -16.17 -11.94 14.58
CA ALA A 462 -15.76 -13.33 14.48
C ALA A 462 -14.23 -13.55 14.56
N GLY A 463 -13.46 -12.48 14.70
CA GLY A 463 -12.01 -12.50 14.92
C GLY A 463 -11.19 -11.78 13.86
N GLY A 464 -11.78 -11.47 12.71
CA GLY A 464 -11.16 -10.64 11.65
C GLY A 464 -9.76 -11.08 11.21
N ASP A 465 -8.94 -10.09 10.88
CA ASP A 465 -7.50 -10.23 10.62
C ASP A 465 -6.78 -10.63 11.92
N ARG A 466 -6.09 -11.77 11.90
CA ARG A 466 -5.41 -12.34 13.08
C ARG A 466 -4.30 -11.44 13.63
N ARG A 467 -3.78 -10.51 12.83
CA ARG A 467 -2.74 -9.54 13.21
C ARG A 467 -3.34 -8.30 13.91
N GLY A 468 -4.66 -8.13 13.86
CA GLY A 468 -5.39 -7.03 14.48
C GLY A 468 -6.03 -6.08 13.45
N LYS A 469 -6.35 -4.86 13.87
CA LYS A 469 -7.08 -3.87 13.06
C LYS A 469 -6.19 -2.66 12.76
N GLN A 470 -6.30 -2.08 11.57
CA GLN A 470 -5.61 -0.85 11.20
C GLN A 470 -6.42 0.02 10.24
N SER A 471 -7.06 -0.55 9.22
CA SER A 471 -7.81 0.24 8.25
C SER A 471 -9.06 -0.49 7.76
N ALA A 472 -10.02 0.28 7.24
CA ALA A 472 -11.26 -0.22 6.69
C ALA A 472 -11.82 0.74 5.65
N ALA A 473 -12.59 0.24 4.69
CA ALA A 473 -13.26 1.09 3.71
C ALA A 473 -14.60 0.51 3.25
N LEU A 474 -15.46 1.41 2.78
CA LEU A 474 -16.76 1.10 2.17
C LEU A 474 -16.88 1.92 0.88
N LEU A 475 -16.97 1.23 -0.25
CA LEU A 475 -17.17 1.81 -1.57
C LEU A 475 -18.48 1.27 -2.15
N VAL A 476 -19.43 2.14 -2.48
CA VAL A 476 -20.68 1.77 -3.15
C VAL A 476 -20.93 2.72 -4.32
N LEU A 477 -21.23 2.13 -5.48
CA LEU A 477 -21.46 2.81 -6.74
C LEU A 477 -22.93 2.66 -7.13
N ARG A 478 -23.55 3.79 -7.47
CA ARG A 478 -24.93 3.92 -7.95
C ARG A 478 -24.94 4.87 -9.13
N ASP A 479 -25.66 4.55 -10.21
CA ASP A 479 -25.79 5.46 -11.36
C ASP A 479 -26.23 6.86 -10.88
N ARG A 480 -25.38 7.87 -11.11
CA ARG A 480 -25.61 9.25 -10.68
C ARG A 480 -25.99 9.39 -9.20
N GLY A 481 -25.47 8.51 -8.35
CA GLY A 481 -25.75 8.50 -6.91
C GLY A 481 -24.83 9.39 -6.08
N GLY A 482 -23.71 9.87 -6.63
CA GLY A 482 -22.78 10.72 -5.91
C GLY A 482 -23.25 12.17 -5.78
N TYR A 483 -22.39 13.03 -5.23
CA TYR A 483 -22.72 14.41 -4.88
C TYR A 483 -23.40 15.19 -6.04
N GLU A 484 -24.59 15.72 -5.78
CA GLU A 484 -25.47 16.40 -6.75
C GLU A 484 -25.75 15.59 -8.04
N GLY A 485 -25.64 14.26 -7.98
CA GLY A 485 -25.77 13.35 -9.10
C GLY A 485 -24.72 13.51 -10.20
N ARG A 486 -23.57 14.12 -9.88
CA ARG A 486 -22.50 14.43 -10.85
C ARG A 486 -21.52 13.28 -11.11
N ASN A 487 -21.57 12.24 -10.29
CA ASN A 487 -20.77 11.03 -10.45
C ASN A 487 -21.53 9.84 -9.84
N ASP A 488 -20.95 8.64 -9.97
CA ASP A 488 -21.59 7.40 -9.53
C ASP A 488 -21.18 6.95 -8.11
N ARG A 489 -20.33 7.72 -7.42
CA ARG A 489 -19.80 7.37 -6.10
C ARG A 489 -20.81 7.73 -5.02
N TYR A 490 -21.74 6.82 -4.79
CA TYR A 490 -22.76 6.95 -3.76
C TYR A 490 -22.14 7.00 -2.36
N ILE A 491 -21.19 6.09 -2.08
CA ILE A 491 -20.42 6.04 -0.84
C ILE A 491 -18.95 5.74 -1.17
N ASP A 492 -18.02 6.51 -0.60
CA ASP A 492 -16.57 6.24 -0.62
C ASP A 492 -15.99 6.71 0.72
N LEU A 493 -16.09 5.84 1.73
CA LEU A 493 -15.62 6.10 3.08
C LEU A 493 -14.37 5.26 3.36
N ARG A 494 -13.40 5.88 4.01
CA ARG A 494 -12.10 5.27 4.33
C ARG A 494 -11.69 5.63 5.73
N VAL A 495 -11.27 4.62 6.47
CA VAL A 495 -10.49 4.73 7.70
C VAL A 495 -9.12 4.22 7.34
N ASP A 496 -8.21 5.14 7.01
CA ASP A 496 -6.88 4.79 6.51
C ASP A 496 -5.95 4.29 7.63
N ASP A 497 -6.19 4.73 8.86
CA ASP A 497 -5.50 4.27 10.06
C ASP A 497 -6.35 4.49 11.33
N HIS A 498 -6.68 3.42 12.05
CA HIS A 498 -7.35 3.44 13.35
C HIS A 498 -7.21 2.08 14.06
N PRO A 499 -6.95 2.05 15.39
CA PRO A 499 -6.83 0.80 16.16
C PRO A 499 -8.12 -0.02 16.23
N ASP A 500 -9.27 0.60 15.91
CA ASP A 500 -10.57 -0.06 15.77
C ASP A 500 -11.26 0.36 14.46
N ALA A 501 -10.57 0.16 13.33
CA ALA A 501 -11.00 0.69 12.04
C ALA A 501 -12.41 0.28 11.57
N PRO A 502 -12.89 -0.97 11.75
CA PRO A 502 -14.26 -1.33 11.40
C PRO A 502 -15.32 -0.55 12.19
N ALA A 503 -15.12 -0.35 13.49
CA ALA A 503 -16.02 0.45 14.32
C ALA A 503 -15.99 1.93 13.92
N GLU A 504 -14.81 2.46 13.61
CA GLU A 504 -14.67 3.84 13.13
C GLU A 504 -15.30 4.02 11.75
N LEU A 505 -15.22 3.02 10.86
CA LEU A 505 -15.90 3.05 9.56
C LEU A 505 -17.42 3.10 9.75
N ALA A 506 -17.96 2.35 10.72
CA ALA A 506 -19.37 2.41 11.06
C ALA A 506 -19.77 3.79 11.61
N ARG A 507 -18.95 4.40 12.46
CA ARG A 507 -19.17 5.77 12.95
C ARG A 507 -19.15 6.79 11.82
N LEU A 508 -18.18 6.71 10.90
CA LEU A 508 -18.11 7.57 9.71
C LEU A 508 -19.32 7.37 8.80
N PHE A 509 -19.77 6.13 8.64
CA PHE A 509 -20.97 5.83 7.87
C PHE A 509 -22.22 6.48 8.47
N THR A 510 -22.39 6.44 9.80
CA THR A 510 -23.49 7.17 10.47
C THR A 510 -23.46 8.67 10.13
N VAL A 511 -22.29 9.30 10.25
CA VAL A 511 -22.14 10.73 9.92
C VAL A 511 -22.46 11.00 8.45
N TRP A 512 -22.01 10.14 7.55
CA TRP A 512 -22.30 10.25 6.11
C TRP A 512 -23.78 10.05 5.79
N ASP A 513 -24.42 9.05 6.39
CA ASP A 513 -25.86 8.78 6.22
C ASP A 513 -26.70 9.96 6.71
N ASP A 514 -26.31 10.55 7.84
CA ASP A 514 -26.99 11.69 8.44
C ASP A 514 -26.87 12.99 7.63
N THR A 515 -25.71 13.22 7.03
CA THR A 515 -25.41 14.48 6.31
C THR A 515 -25.66 14.39 4.81
N MET A 516 -25.21 13.32 4.16
CA MET A 516 -25.15 13.25 2.70
C MET A 516 -26.28 12.44 2.06
N LEU A 517 -26.92 11.53 2.81
CA LEU A 517 -27.92 10.62 2.23
C LEU A 517 -29.36 11.05 2.53
N SER A 518 -30.25 10.84 1.57
CA SER A 518 -31.67 11.18 1.66
C SER A 518 -32.53 9.95 2.02
N ARG A 519 -32.06 9.12 2.95
CA ARG A 519 -32.70 7.85 3.37
C ARG A 519 -32.85 7.75 4.88
N ASN A 520 -33.74 6.90 5.38
CA ASN A 520 -33.94 6.69 6.82
C ASN A 520 -34.23 7.97 7.63
N ASP A 521 -34.92 8.96 7.04
CA ASP A 521 -35.29 10.22 7.71
C ASP A 521 -36.77 10.20 8.14
N PRO A 522 -37.07 10.08 9.45
CA PRO A 522 -38.44 10.17 9.95
C PRO A 522 -39.00 11.57 9.70
N ALA A 523 -40.22 11.65 9.17
CA ALA A 523 -40.88 12.90 8.86
C ALA A 523 -41.88 13.30 9.95
N LEU A 524 -41.85 14.57 10.36
CA LEU A 524 -42.80 15.18 11.28
C LEU A 524 -43.86 15.97 10.52
N GLU A 525 -45.11 15.89 10.97
CA GLU A 525 -46.17 16.77 10.46
C GLU A 525 -45.86 18.23 10.81
N ALA A 526 -45.92 19.12 9.81
CA ALA A 526 -45.72 20.55 9.99
C ALA A 526 -46.93 21.21 10.67
N THR A 527 -47.15 20.89 11.95
CA THR A 527 -48.16 21.56 12.79
C THR A 527 -47.75 23.01 13.06
N GLU A 528 -48.72 23.86 13.37
CA GLU A 528 -48.48 25.28 13.73
C GLU A 528 -47.45 25.40 14.87
N GLU A 529 -47.51 24.50 15.85
CA GLU A 529 -46.58 24.44 16.98
C GLU A 529 -45.15 24.08 16.54
N LEU A 530 -44.99 23.02 15.73
CA LEU A 530 -43.68 22.56 15.26
C LEU A 530 -43.02 23.60 14.36
N VAL A 531 -43.77 24.20 13.44
CA VAL A 531 -43.23 25.22 12.55
C VAL A 531 -42.92 26.51 13.31
N GLY A 532 -43.75 26.86 14.30
CA GLY A 532 -43.44 27.97 15.19
C GLY A 532 -42.13 27.75 15.97
N GLU A 533 -41.89 26.52 16.46
CA GLU A 533 -40.62 26.12 17.09
C GLU A 533 -39.45 26.26 16.10
N LEU A 534 -39.59 25.69 14.90
CA LEU A 534 -38.61 25.79 13.82
C LEU A 534 -38.22 27.24 13.52
N GLN A 535 -39.20 28.13 13.34
CA GLN A 535 -38.98 29.56 13.08
C GLN A 535 -38.23 30.26 14.21
N ARG A 536 -38.58 29.98 15.48
CA ARG A 536 -37.85 30.53 16.65
C ARG A 536 -36.40 30.07 16.68
N ARG A 537 -36.14 28.80 16.40
CA ARG A 537 -34.79 28.23 16.37
C ARG A 537 -33.96 28.80 15.22
N LEU A 538 -34.53 28.88 14.01
CA LEU A 538 -33.89 29.51 12.86
C LEU A 538 -33.57 31.00 13.11
N ALA A 539 -34.46 31.72 13.80
CA ALA A 539 -34.19 33.10 14.21
C ALA A 539 -33.05 33.19 15.23
N LYS A 540 -32.99 32.25 16.19
CA LYS A 540 -31.92 32.18 17.18
C LYS A 540 -30.54 31.98 16.54
N VAL A 541 -30.46 31.16 15.49
CA VAL A 541 -29.22 30.96 14.71
C VAL A 541 -29.00 32.02 13.62
N GLY A 542 -29.85 33.07 13.57
CA GLY A 542 -29.70 34.21 12.69
C GLY A 542 -30.02 33.94 11.22
N ARG A 543 -30.81 32.90 10.93
CA ARG A 543 -31.19 32.50 9.56
C ARG A 543 -32.63 32.86 9.17
N TYR A 544 -33.44 33.32 10.13
CA TYR A 544 -34.82 33.75 9.91
C TYR A 544 -35.11 35.08 10.62
N ASP A 545 -35.65 36.06 9.90
CA ASP A 545 -36.03 37.38 10.41
C ASP A 545 -37.53 37.70 10.25
N GLY A 546 -38.32 36.73 9.77
CA GLY A 546 -39.76 36.83 9.59
C GLY A 546 -40.58 36.63 10.88
N PRO A 547 -41.91 36.78 10.79
CA PRO A 547 -42.80 36.54 11.93
C PRO A 547 -42.86 35.05 12.27
N VAL A 548 -42.98 34.72 13.56
CA VAL A 548 -43.31 33.36 14.03
C VAL A 548 -44.82 33.17 13.89
N ASN A 549 -45.26 32.60 12.76
CA ASN A 549 -46.67 32.41 12.40
C ASN A 549 -47.09 30.93 12.34
N GLY A 550 -46.15 30.00 12.50
CA GLY A 550 -46.45 28.56 12.44
C GLY A 550 -46.77 28.04 11.03
N GLU A 551 -46.52 28.84 9.99
CA GLU A 551 -46.73 28.44 8.60
C GLU A 551 -45.40 28.07 7.93
N LEU A 552 -45.33 26.88 7.30
CA LEU A 552 -44.15 26.44 6.55
C LEU A 552 -44.14 27.09 5.16
N ASP A 553 -44.09 28.42 5.17
CA ASP A 553 -44.11 29.31 4.02
C ASP A 553 -42.74 29.41 3.33
N GLU A 554 -42.70 30.10 2.19
CA GLU A 554 -41.47 30.22 1.38
C GLU A 554 -40.30 30.84 2.17
N PRO A 555 -40.48 31.94 2.94
CA PRO A 555 -39.41 32.47 3.80
C PRO A 555 -38.87 31.44 4.81
N THR A 556 -39.76 30.68 5.46
CA THR A 556 -39.35 29.65 6.42
C THR A 556 -38.57 28.52 5.72
N ARG A 557 -39.01 28.11 4.53
CA ARG A 557 -38.32 27.08 3.73
C ARG A 557 -36.95 27.55 3.26
N LEU A 558 -36.83 28.79 2.79
CA LEU A 558 -35.54 29.36 2.39
C LEU A 558 -34.57 29.49 3.56
N ALA A 559 -35.06 29.91 4.74
CA ALA A 559 -34.24 29.98 5.96
C ALA A 559 -33.78 28.59 6.42
N LEU A 560 -34.66 27.59 6.37
CA LEU A 560 -34.32 26.20 6.68
C LEU A 560 -33.30 25.64 5.68
N ALA A 561 -33.47 25.90 4.38
CA ALA A 561 -32.55 25.47 3.35
C ALA A 561 -31.16 26.13 3.48
N ASP A 562 -31.11 27.43 3.76
CA ASP A 562 -29.87 28.17 3.99
C ASP A 562 -29.13 27.68 5.25
N TRP A 563 -29.88 27.39 6.33
CA TRP A 563 -29.30 26.77 7.52
C TRP A 563 -28.78 25.36 7.19
N ALA A 564 -29.61 24.48 6.64
CA ALA A 564 -29.24 23.10 6.33
C ALA A 564 -27.99 23.04 5.44
N GLY A 565 -27.89 23.92 4.44
CA GLY A 565 -26.71 23.98 3.56
C GLY A 565 -25.42 24.41 4.23
N TRP A 566 -25.50 25.13 5.34
CA TRP A 566 -24.31 25.46 6.12
C TRP A 566 -23.76 24.27 6.92
N TYR A 567 -24.60 23.27 7.20
CA TYR A 567 -24.28 22.09 8.00
C TYR A 567 -24.21 20.80 7.16
N ASN A 568 -24.30 20.90 5.83
CA ASN A 568 -24.38 19.78 4.90
C ASN A 568 -25.57 18.84 5.20
N LEU A 569 -26.75 19.42 5.41
CA LEU A 569 -28.00 18.68 5.69
C LEU A 569 -29.03 18.86 4.58
N GLU A 570 -28.64 19.34 3.39
CA GLU A 570 -29.54 19.63 2.27
C GLU A 570 -30.29 18.39 1.80
N GLY A 571 -29.67 17.21 1.91
CA GLY A 571 -30.28 15.92 1.59
C GLY A 571 -31.48 15.55 2.47
N ARG A 572 -31.68 16.24 3.59
CA ARG A 572 -32.82 16.08 4.52
C ARG A 572 -33.94 17.09 4.27
N LEU A 573 -33.77 18.04 3.34
CA LEU A 573 -34.81 18.99 2.98
C LEU A 573 -35.95 18.29 2.25
N ARG A 574 -37.18 18.72 2.54
CA ARG A 574 -38.40 18.13 1.98
C ARG A 574 -39.20 19.15 1.19
N GLU A 575 -39.69 18.73 0.02
CA GLU A 575 -40.58 19.55 -0.82
C GLU A 575 -42.05 19.46 -0.36
N ASP A 576 -42.40 18.45 0.44
CA ASP A 576 -43.75 18.25 0.96
C ASP A 576 -44.06 19.14 2.18
N ARG A 577 -45.21 18.89 2.82
CA ARG A 577 -45.65 19.61 4.04
C ARG A 577 -45.12 18.96 5.33
N LEU A 578 -44.03 18.22 5.25
CA LEU A 578 -43.41 17.59 6.42
C LEU A 578 -42.04 18.24 6.69
N VAL A 579 -41.56 18.05 7.91
CA VAL A 579 -40.23 18.50 8.35
C VAL A 579 -39.42 17.27 8.76
N SER A 580 -38.16 17.20 8.34
CA SER A 580 -37.24 16.15 8.80
C SER A 580 -37.10 16.19 10.32
N LEU A 581 -37.28 15.04 10.98
CA LEU A 581 -37.00 14.91 12.42
C LEU A 581 -35.51 15.14 12.71
N HIS A 582 -34.63 14.75 11.79
CA HIS A 582 -33.20 14.96 11.92
C HIS A 582 -32.86 16.45 11.92
N LEU A 583 -33.34 17.22 10.94
CA LEU A 583 -33.15 18.69 10.90
C LEU A 583 -33.66 19.36 12.19
N MET A 584 -34.80 18.92 12.71
CA MET A 584 -35.35 19.44 13.97
C MET A 584 -34.50 19.07 15.19
N THR A 585 -33.97 17.85 15.25
CA THR A 585 -33.09 17.38 16.33
C THR A 585 -31.80 18.18 16.34
N GLU A 586 -31.15 18.34 15.20
CA GLU A 586 -29.93 19.15 15.05
C GLU A 586 -30.16 20.61 15.46
N LEU A 587 -31.27 21.22 15.01
CA LEU A 587 -31.64 22.58 15.45
C LEU A 587 -31.87 22.65 16.96
N ARG A 588 -32.51 21.64 17.56
CA ARG A 588 -32.75 21.57 19.02
C ARG A 588 -31.45 21.52 19.80
N ASP A 589 -30.51 20.69 19.36
CA ASP A 589 -29.23 20.48 20.03
C ASP A 589 -28.35 21.73 20.04
N ILE A 590 -28.39 22.53 18.95
CA ILE A 590 -27.64 23.80 18.88
C ILE A 590 -28.41 25.00 19.46
N THR A 591 -29.71 24.85 19.76
CA THR A 591 -30.54 25.89 20.41
C THR A 591 -31.28 25.38 21.64
N PRO A 592 -30.59 24.76 22.63
CA PRO A 592 -31.25 24.07 23.75
C PRO A 592 -32.07 25.01 24.65
N ASP A 593 -31.86 26.32 24.55
CA ASP A 593 -32.55 27.37 25.30
C ASP A 593 -33.84 27.89 24.63
N VAL A 594 -34.16 27.42 23.42
CA VAL A 594 -35.38 27.78 22.70
C VAL A 594 -36.46 26.73 22.96
N SER A 595 -37.63 27.18 23.45
CA SER A 595 -38.85 26.37 23.61
C SER A 595 -39.84 26.61 22.48
#